data_AF-A0A7C4SJB3-F1
#
_entry.id   AF-A0A7C4SJB3-F1
#
_cell.length_a   1.000
_cell.length_b   1.000
_cell.length_c   1.000
_cell.angle_alpha   90.00
_cell.angle_beta   90.00
_cell.angle_gamma   90.00
#
_symmetry.space_group_name_H-M   'P 1'
#
loop_
_entity.id
_entity.type
_entity.pdbx_description
1 polymer ?
#
loop_
_entity_poly.entity_id
_entity_poly.type
_entity_poly.pdbx_seq_one_letter_code
_entity_poly.pdbx_strand_id
1 'polypeptide(L)'
;MKILKEPRQIINKIEGIKLIEMRGNQLESNCCGGGGLYQILHMDRAYKIASLRLKDIPQGVKILVSACPSCKMTLETAARNEGLEIEVLDIVDLLMRAKSG
;
A
#
# COMPACT_ATOMS: atom_id res chain seq x y z
N MET A 1 1.96 10.30 -11.89
CA MET A 1 3.33 9.83 -11.57
C MET A 1 3.62 8.60 -12.43
N LYS A 2 4.72 8.58 -13.19
CA LYS A 2 5.07 7.48 -14.12
C LYS A 2 6.15 6.52 -13.57
N ILE A 3 6.40 6.58 -12.26
CA ILE A 3 7.34 5.70 -11.56
C ILE A 3 6.62 4.39 -11.26
N LEU A 4 6.96 3.33 -11.98
CA LEU A 4 6.29 2.04 -11.90
C LEU A 4 7.28 0.89 -11.72
N LYS A 5 8.43 0.94 -12.39
CA LYS A 5 9.35 -0.21 -12.47
C LYS A 5 10.32 -0.23 -11.29
N GLU A 6 10.76 0.94 -10.86
CA GLU A 6 11.85 1.15 -9.91
C GLU A 6 11.52 0.55 -8.52
N PRO A 7 10.33 0.77 -7.92
CA PRO A 7 9.98 0.13 -6.65
C PRO A 7 9.94 -1.40 -6.75
N ARG A 8 9.43 -1.93 -7.87
CA ARG A 8 9.33 -3.38 -8.11
C ARG A 8 10.71 -4.01 -8.26
N GLN A 9 11.61 -3.35 -8.98
CA GLN A 9 12.99 -3.79 -9.14
C GLN A 9 13.73 -3.86 -7.81
N ILE A 10 13.48 -2.91 -6.90
CA ILE A 10 14.06 -2.92 -5.57
C ILE A 10 13.50 -4.10 -4.75
N ILE A 11 12.18 -4.27 -4.71
CA ILE A 11 11.53 -5.33 -3.92
C ILE A 11 11.95 -6.72 -4.42
N ASN A 12 12.03 -6.94 -5.73
CA ASN A 12 12.41 -8.23 -6.32
C ASN A 12 13.89 -8.60 -6.08
N LYS A 13 14.73 -7.68 -5.59
CA LYS A 13 16.10 -7.97 -5.20
C LYS A 13 16.24 -8.40 -3.74
N ILE A 14 15.16 -8.35 -2.96
CA ILE A 14 15.18 -8.76 -1.56
C ILE A 14 14.98 -10.28 -1.49
N GLU A 15 15.96 -10.98 -0.94
CA GLU A 15 15.88 -12.44 -0.75
C GLU A 15 14.75 -12.80 0.22
N GLY A 16 14.05 -13.91 -0.05
CA GLY A 16 12.94 -14.39 0.79
C GLY A 16 11.62 -13.64 0.62
N ILE A 17 11.55 -12.60 -0.22
CA ILE A 17 10.32 -11.86 -0.51
C ILE A 17 9.80 -12.17 -1.90
N LYS A 18 8.50 -12.47 -2.00
CA LYS A 18 7.77 -12.59 -3.27
C LYS A 18 6.84 -11.40 -3.43
N LEU A 19 7.09 -10.56 -4.42
CA LEU A 19 6.17 -9.49 -4.79
C LEU A 19 4.91 -10.09 -5.41
N ILE A 20 3.75 -9.73 -4.86
CA ILE A 20 2.43 -10.07 -5.42
C ILE A 20 1.70 -8.76 -5.71
N GLU A 21 1.25 -8.61 -6.95
CA GLU A 21 0.54 -7.40 -7.39
C GLU A 21 -0.92 -7.41 -6.92
N MET A 22 -1.42 -6.24 -6.50
CA MET A 22 -2.85 -6.02 -6.29
C MET A 22 -3.61 -5.99 -7.62
N ARG A 23 -4.92 -6.23 -7.58
CA ARG A 23 -5.79 -5.91 -8.72
C ARG A 23 -5.76 -4.41 -9.01
N GLY A 24 -5.75 -4.02 -10.29
CA GLY A 24 -5.55 -2.61 -10.68
C GLY A 24 -4.17 -2.13 -10.22
N ASN A 25 -3.13 -2.50 -10.95
CA ASN A 25 -1.75 -2.13 -10.69
C ASN A 25 -1.15 -1.40 -11.90
N GLN A 26 0.09 -0.92 -11.75
CA GLN A 26 0.80 -0.14 -12.77
C GLN A 26 -0.02 1.10 -13.21
N LEU A 27 -0.32 1.24 -14.50
CA LEU A 27 -1.12 2.35 -15.04
C LEU A 27 -2.60 2.27 -14.62
N GLU A 28 -3.07 1.08 -14.24
CA GLU A 28 -4.43 0.82 -13.76
C GLU A 28 -4.53 0.93 -12.22
N SER A 29 -3.56 1.57 -11.56
CA SER A 29 -3.55 1.67 -10.10
C SER A 29 -4.64 2.60 -9.58
N ASN A 30 -5.47 2.07 -8.70
CA ASN A 30 -6.50 2.86 -8.01
C ASN A 30 -5.89 3.72 -6.88
N CYS A 31 -6.48 4.90 -6.66
CA CYS A 31 -6.12 5.82 -5.58
C CYS A 31 -6.42 5.21 -4.19
N CYS A 32 -5.63 5.59 -3.17
CA CYS A 32 -5.86 5.21 -1.77
C CYS A 32 -6.86 6.13 -1.04
N GLY A 33 -7.21 7.28 -1.62
CA GLY A 33 -8.06 8.30 -0.99
C GLY A 33 -7.32 9.34 -0.13
N GLY A 34 -6.03 9.12 0.17
CA GLY A 34 -5.23 9.96 1.08
C GLY A 34 -4.48 11.15 0.44
N GLY A 35 -4.72 11.46 -0.83
CA GLY A 35 -3.97 12.48 -1.57
C GLY A 35 -4.50 13.90 -1.35
N GLY A 36 -3.59 14.86 -1.17
CA GLY A 36 -3.91 16.29 -1.11
C GLY A 36 -4.88 16.66 0.02
N LEU A 37 -5.72 17.66 -0.22
CA LEU A 37 -6.74 18.09 0.76
C LEU A 37 -8.00 17.21 0.74
N TYR A 38 -8.09 16.20 -0.15
CA TYR A 38 -9.30 15.41 -0.32
C TYR A 38 -9.68 14.66 0.97
N GLN A 39 -8.72 14.01 1.63
CA GLN A 39 -8.98 13.29 2.88
C GLN A 39 -9.46 14.23 3.99
N ILE A 40 -8.94 15.45 4.05
CA ILE A 40 -9.32 16.43 5.07
C ILE A 40 -10.74 16.96 4.80
N LEU A 41 -11.05 17.28 3.53
CA LEU A 41 -12.35 17.84 3.15
C LEU A 41 -13.46 16.78 3.06
N HIS A 42 -13.10 15.52 2.81
CA HIS A 42 -14.03 14.43 2.52
C HIS A 42 -13.61 13.12 3.20
N MET A 43 -13.38 13.17 4.51
CA MET A 43 -12.82 12.06 5.31
C MET A 43 -13.57 10.73 5.11
N ASP A 44 -14.90 10.72 5.24
CA ASP A 44 -15.70 9.49 5.08
C ASP A 44 -15.55 8.88 3.68
N ARG A 45 -15.46 9.71 2.64
CA ARG A 45 -15.30 9.23 1.26
C ARG A 45 -13.88 8.73 1.01
N ALA A 46 -12.88 9.40 1.57
CA ALA A 46 -11.49 8.96 1.49
C ALA A 46 -11.31 7.57 2.11
N TYR A 47 -11.88 7.33 3.30
CA TYR A 47 -11.82 6.00 3.91
C TYR A 47 -12.64 4.95 3.16
N LYS A 48 -13.79 5.30 2.57
CA LYS A 48 -14.50 4.37 1.66
C LYS A 48 -13.65 3.97 0.46
N ILE A 49 -12.91 4.90 -0.14
CA ILE A 49 -11.97 4.61 -1.24
C ILE A 49 -10.86 3.69 -0.74
N ALA A 50 -10.28 3.97 0.43
CA ALA A 50 -9.25 3.14 1.04
C ALA A 50 -9.76 1.71 1.29
N SER A 51 -10.95 1.55 1.87
CA SER A 51 -11.57 0.23 2.09
C SER A 51 -11.80 -0.53 0.79
N LEU A 52 -12.24 0.13 -0.28
CA LEU A 52 -12.34 -0.48 -1.61
C LEU A 52 -10.97 -0.92 -2.12
N ARG A 53 -9.94 -0.11 -1.89
CA ARG A 53 -8.57 -0.45 -2.29
C ARG A 53 -8.04 -1.66 -1.54
N LEU A 54 -8.35 -1.82 -0.26
CA LEU A 54 -7.96 -2.99 0.54
C LEU A 54 -8.59 -4.30 0.03
N LYS A 55 -9.77 -4.24 -0.60
CA LYS A 55 -10.39 -5.42 -1.24
C LYS A 55 -9.63 -5.95 -2.47
N ASP A 56 -8.72 -5.14 -3.04
CA ASP A 56 -7.87 -5.56 -4.15
C ASP A 56 -6.63 -6.35 -3.68
N ILE A 57 -6.43 -6.52 -2.37
CA ILE A 57 -5.33 -7.28 -1.79
C ILE A 57 -5.54 -8.78 -2.08
N PRO A 58 -4.56 -9.47 -2.70
CA PRO A 58 -4.63 -10.91 -2.89
C PRO A 58 -4.70 -11.67 -1.55
N GLN A 59 -5.44 -12.79 -1.55
CA GLN A 59 -5.56 -13.63 -0.35
C GLN A 59 -4.20 -14.12 0.15
N GLY A 60 -4.01 -14.15 1.47
CA GLY A 60 -2.80 -14.67 2.11
C GLY A 60 -1.63 -13.68 2.18
N VAL A 61 -1.78 -12.46 1.66
CA VAL A 61 -0.81 -11.38 1.83
C VAL A 61 -0.90 -10.81 3.25
N LYS A 62 0.25 -10.72 3.93
CA LYS A 62 0.36 -10.19 5.30
C LYS A 62 0.98 -8.79 5.37
N ILE A 63 1.65 -8.36 4.31
CA ILE A 63 2.36 -7.08 4.24
C ILE A 63 1.93 -6.37 2.95
N LEU A 64 1.43 -5.15 3.11
CA LEU A 64 1.18 -4.21 2.02
C LEU A 64 2.27 -3.14 2.02
N VAL A 65 2.86 -2.85 0.88
CA VAL A 65 3.97 -1.89 0.77
C VAL A 65 3.58 -0.70 -0.11
N SER A 66 3.91 0.51 0.33
CA SER A 66 3.73 1.73 -0.48
C SER A 66 4.99 2.58 -0.53
N ALA A 67 5.22 3.25 -1.66
CA ALA A 67 6.25 4.29 -1.76
C ALA A 67 5.73 5.70 -1.42
N CYS A 68 4.46 5.82 -1.04
CA CYS A 68 3.80 7.10 -0.77
C CYS A 68 3.38 7.18 0.72
N PRO A 69 3.90 8.14 1.49
CA PRO A 69 3.58 8.26 2.92
C PRO A 69 2.08 8.40 3.21
N SER A 70 1.34 9.17 2.39
CA SER A 70 -0.10 9.32 2.57
C SER A 70 -0.87 8.04 2.25
N CYS A 71 -0.44 7.27 1.24
CA CYS A 71 -1.01 5.94 0.99
C CYS A 71 -0.80 5.02 2.18
N LYS A 72 0.42 4.95 2.73
CA LYS A 72 0.71 4.15 3.94
C LYS A 72 -0.25 4.50 5.07
N MET A 73 -0.25 5.77 5.50
CA MET A 73 -1.05 6.22 6.63
C MET A 73 -2.56 5.96 6.44
N THR A 74 -3.07 6.24 5.24
CA THR A 74 -4.50 6.10 4.92
C THR A 74 -4.92 4.63 4.88
N LEU A 75 -4.14 3.78 4.22
CA LEU A 75 -4.43 2.35 4.09
C LEU A 75 -4.24 1.61 5.42
N GLU A 76 -3.26 2.01 6.23
CA GLU A 76 -3.06 1.47 7.58
C GLU A 76 -4.26 1.77 8.48
N THR A 77 -4.73 3.02 8.47
CA THR A 77 -5.92 3.41 9.24
C THR A 77 -7.16 2.67 8.74
N ALA A 78 -7.35 2.57 7.42
CA ALA A 78 -8.47 1.86 6.85
C ALA A 78 -8.43 0.35 7.17
N ALA A 79 -7.26 -0.29 7.10
CA ALA A 79 -7.10 -1.71 7.44
C ALA A 79 -7.47 -1.96 8.90
N ARG A 80 -7.05 -1.08 9.82
CA ARG A 80 -7.43 -1.12 11.23
C ARG A 80 -8.94 -0.99 11.42
N ASN A 81 -9.58 -0.05 10.73
CA ASN A 81 -11.03 0.16 10.81
C ASN A 81 -11.83 -1.03 10.27
N GLU A 82 -11.30 -1.72 9.25
CA GLU A 82 -11.90 -2.93 8.67
C GLU A 82 -11.54 -4.22 9.44
N GLY A 83 -10.72 -4.12 10.51
CA GLY A 83 -10.29 -5.28 11.29
C GLY A 83 -9.37 -6.25 10.53
N LEU A 84 -8.65 -5.77 9.52
CA LEU A 84 -7.73 -6.59 8.73
C LEU A 84 -6.38 -6.74 9.44
N GLU A 85 -5.90 -7.98 9.57
CA GLU A 85 -4.56 -8.29 10.08
C GLU A 85 -3.51 -8.17 8.98
N ILE A 86 -3.35 -6.96 8.44
CA ILE A 86 -2.32 -6.63 7.45
C ILE A 86 -1.41 -5.52 7.95
N GLU A 87 -0.11 -5.71 7.82
CA GLU A 87 0.90 -4.70 8.13
C GLU A 87 1.12 -3.81 6.90
N VAL A 88 1.04 -2.49 7.06
CA VAL A 88 1.28 -1.53 5.98
C VAL A 88 2.62 -0.85 6.18
N LEU A 89 3.56 -1.15 5.30
CA LEU A 89 4.92 -0.62 5.33
C LEU A 89 5.14 0.43 4.23
N ASP A 90 6.03 1.38 4.49
CA ASP A 90 6.67 2.07 3.36
C ASP A 90 7.85 1.27 2.81
N ILE A 91 8.33 1.63 1.63
CA ILE A 91 9.44 0.94 0.97
C ILE A 91 10.75 1.01 1.78
N VAL A 92 10.95 2.06 2.59
CA VAL A 92 12.15 2.20 3.43
C VAL A 92 12.05 1.26 4.63
N ASP A 93 10.88 1.16 5.27
CA ASP A 93 10.64 0.18 6.34
C ASP A 93 10.95 -1.25 5.88
N LEU A 94 10.46 -1.61 4.68
CA LEU A 94 10.69 -2.93 4.09
C LEU A 94 12.19 -3.21 3.92
N LEU A 95 12.94 -2.24 3.40
CA LEU A 95 14.38 -2.37 3.18
C LEU A 95 15.16 -2.47 4.49
N MET A 96 14.75 -1.72 5.52
CA MET A 96 15.37 -1.81 6.84
C MET A 96 15.12 -3.19 7.45
N ARG A 97 13.89 -3.69 7.39
CA ARG A 97 13.54 -5.03 7.87
C ARG A 97 14.31 -6.13 7.15
N ALA A 98 14.49 -5.99 5.84
CA ALA A 98 15.27 -6.93 5.03
C ALA A 98 16.77 -6.94 5.34
N LYS A 99 17.34 -5.84 5.85
CA LYS A 99 18.75 -5.77 6.28
C LYS A 99 19.01 -6.33 7.67
N SER A 100 17.97 -6.41 8.50
CA SER A 100 18.08 -6.85 9.89
C SER A 100 17.82 -8.35 10.10
N GLY A 101 17.42 -9.07 9.06
CA GLY A 101 17.29 -10.53 9.03
C GLY A 101 18.39 -11.15 8.19
#